data_AF-A0A7R9M0F0-F1
#
_entry.id   AF-A0A7R9M0F0-F1
#
_cell.length_a   1.000
_cell.length_b   1.000
_cell.length_c   1.000
_cell.angle_alpha   90.00
_cell.angle_beta   90.00
_cell.angle_gamma   90.00
#
_symmetry.space_group_name_H-M   'P 1'
#
loop_
_entity.id
_entity.type
_entity.pdbx_description
1 polymer ?
#
loop_
_entity_poly.entity_id
_entity_poly.type
_entity_poly.pdbx_seq_one_letter_code
_entity_poly.pdbx_strand_id
1 'polypeptide(L)'
;MLFPFDIRQTYFLSTAFGTSRSIVWLQNQRDTTLERVRGPSPRRDDPHDFRVGRLKHERVKVPRGDRLLDWGLQVMNVHSNRKAILEVEFVDEEGTGLGPTLEFYALIAAELQRRDLAIWLCDDELMTAANEQPVDKGEGMKPVGYYI
;
A
#
# COMPACT_ATOMS: atom_id res chain seq x y z
N MET A 1 3.16 -25.72 10.09
CA MET A 1 1.97 -24.82 10.09
C MET A 1 0.74 -25.65 9.76
N LEU A 2 -0.36 -25.53 10.53
CA LEU A 2 -1.55 -26.39 10.43
C LEU A 2 -2.44 -26.14 9.20
N PHE A 3 -2.48 -24.90 8.69
CA PHE A 3 -3.31 -24.50 7.55
C PHE A 3 -2.44 -24.03 6.37
N PRO A 4 -2.84 -24.22 5.10
CA PRO A 4 -2.18 -23.65 3.92
C PRO A 4 -2.17 -22.12 3.91
N PHE A 5 -1.27 -21.51 3.11
CA PHE A 5 -1.16 -20.04 3.01
C PHE A 5 -2.47 -19.39 2.59
N ASP A 6 -3.13 -19.92 1.57
CA ASP A 6 -4.38 -19.37 1.03
C ASP A 6 -5.48 -19.30 2.10
N ILE A 7 -5.61 -20.32 2.94
CA ILE A 7 -6.58 -20.34 4.03
C ILE A 7 -6.26 -19.25 5.07
N ARG A 8 -4.98 -19.07 5.40
CA ARG A 8 -4.55 -18.00 6.32
C ARG A 8 -4.79 -16.62 5.70
N GLN A 9 -4.55 -16.47 4.40
CA GLN A 9 -4.81 -15.23 3.66
C GLN A 9 -6.31 -14.91 3.62
N THR A 10 -7.16 -15.87 3.28
CA THR A 10 -8.62 -15.71 3.32
C THR A 10 -9.12 -15.33 4.70
N TYR A 11 -8.64 -16.01 5.74
CA TYR A 11 -8.98 -15.69 7.13
C TYR A 11 -8.57 -14.26 7.49
N PHE A 12 -7.34 -13.87 7.14
CA PHE A 12 -6.82 -12.53 7.38
C PHE A 12 -7.64 -11.44 6.66
N LEU A 13 -7.90 -11.60 5.35
CA LEU A 13 -8.71 -10.64 4.57
C LEU A 13 -10.14 -10.50 5.12
N SER A 14 -10.70 -11.58 5.66
CA SER A 14 -12.06 -11.59 6.19
C SER A 14 -12.18 -11.00 7.60
N THR A 15 -11.09 -10.83 8.34
CA THR A 15 -11.14 -10.47 9.78
C THR A 15 -10.29 -9.26 10.16
N ALA A 16 -9.18 -9.00 9.47
CA ALA A 16 -8.18 -8.03 9.93
C ALA A 16 -8.55 -6.55 9.66
N PHE A 17 -9.40 -6.27 8.66
CA PHE A 17 -9.62 -4.91 8.17
C PHE A 17 -10.93 -4.26 8.63
N GLY A 18 -11.62 -4.91 9.57
CA GLY A 18 -12.90 -4.47 10.13
C GLY A 18 -14.12 -4.83 9.26
N THR A 19 -15.28 -4.88 9.90
CA THR A 19 -16.52 -5.45 9.37
C THR A 19 -16.91 -4.92 7.99
N SER A 20 -16.86 -3.59 7.77
CA SER A 20 -17.27 -2.98 6.50
C SER A 20 -16.40 -3.45 5.32
N ARG A 21 -15.08 -3.56 5.52
CA ARG A 21 -14.16 -4.01 4.47
C ARG A 21 -14.30 -5.50 4.22
N SER A 22 -14.45 -6.30 5.28
CA SER A 22 -14.71 -7.74 5.17
C SER A 22 -15.98 -8.04 4.38
N ILE A 23 -17.07 -7.30 4.63
CA ILE A 23 -18.33 -7.47 3.91
C ILE A 23 -18.16 -7.14 2.42
N VAL A 24 -17.53 -6.01 2.09
CA VAL A 24 -17.30 -5.62 0.69
C VAL A 24 -16.40 -6.64 -0.03
N TRP A 25 -15.38 -7.16 0.66
CA TRP A 25 -14.52 -8.21 0.11
C TRP A 25 -15.30 -9.50 -0.19
N LEU A 26 -16.14 -9.96 0.76
CA LEU A 26 -16.99 -11.14 0.57
C LEU A 26 -18.00 -10.96 -0.56
N GLN A 27 -18.60 -9.78 -0.68
CA GLN A 27 -19.50 -9.45 -1.79
C GLN A 27 -18.79 -9.53 -3.14
N ASN A 28 -17.60 -8.94 -3.26
CA ASN A 28 -16.82 -8.98 -4.51
C ASN A 28 -16.38 -10.41 -4.87
N GLN A 29 -16.04 -11.24 -3.88
CA GLN A 29 -15.74 -12.65 -4.11
C GLN A 29 -16.96 -13.43 -4.61
N ARG A 30 -18.15 -13.19 -4.02
CA ARG A 30 -19.41 -13.79 -4.48
C ARG A 30 -19.72 -13.38 -5.91
N ASP A 31 -19.65 -12.09 -6.22
CA ASP A 31 -19.89 -11.55 -7.57
C ASP A 31 -18.95 -12.21 -8.59
N THR A 32 -17.65 -12.31 -8.27
CA THR A 32 -16.64 -12.97 -9.13
C THR A 32 -16.94 -14.46 -9.34
N THR A 33 -17.45 -15.15 -8.32
CA THR A 33 -17.79 -16.57 -8.41
C THR A 33 -19.05 -16.79 -9.25
N LEU A 34 -20.05 -15.93 -9.09
CA LEU A 34 -21.30 -15.99 -9.86
C LEU A 34 -21.07 -15.74 -11.36
N GLU A 35 -20.24 -14.75 -11.71
CA GLU A 35 -19.86 -14.46 -13.11
C GLU A 35 -19.14 -15.64 -13.78
N ARG A 36 -18.41 -16.48 -13.03
CA ARG A 36 -17.77 -17.70 -13.56
C ARG A 36 -18.74 -18.84 -13.81
N VAL A 37 -19.81 -18.94 -13.02
CA VAL A 37 -20.77 -20.05 -13.04
C VAL A 37 -21.94 -19.77 -13.98
N ARG A 38 -22.44 -18.54 -13.99
CA ARG A 38 -23.47 -18.07 -14.92
C ARG A 38 -22.74 -17.31 -16.01
N GLY A 39 -22.58 -17.91 -17.20
CA GLY A 39 -22.19 -17.17 -18.41
C GLY A 39 -23.09 -15.93 -18.63
N PRO A 40 -22.79 -15.05 -19.61
CA PRO A 40 -23.37 -13.72 -19.72
C PRO A 40 -24.90 -13.80 -19.86
N SER A 41 -25.60 -13.66 -18.74
CA SER A 41 -27.05 -13.80 -18.64
C SER A 41 -27.59 -12.53 -17.99
N PRO A 42 -28.65 -11.93 -18.54
CA PRO A 42 -29.17 -10.67 -18.04
C PRO A 42 -29.60 -10.84 -16.58
N ARG A 43 -29.08 -9.95 -15.73
CA ARG A 43 -29.31 -9.93 -14.28
C ARG A 43 -30.82 -9.95 -14.00
N ARG A 44 -31.34 -11.08 -13.52
CA ARG A 44 -32.60 -11.08 -12.77
C ARG A 44 -32.29 -10.49 -11.40
N ASP A 45 -32.91 -9.36 -11.07
CA ASP A 45 -32.95 -8.85 -9.70
C ASP A 45 -33.58 -9.92 -8.82
N ASP A 46 -32.75 -10.65 -8.08
CA ASP A 46 -33.18 -11.61 -7.09
C ASP A 46 -33.59 -10.82 -5.84
N PRO A 47 -34.85 -10.89 -5.37
CA PRO A 47 -35.34 -10.11 -4.22
C PRO A 47 -34.55 -10.36 -2.92
N HIS A 48 -33.71 -11.41 -2.87
CA HIS A 48 -32.84 -11.74 -1.76
C HIS A 48 -31.43 -11.17 -1.86
N ASP A 49 -31.10 -10.34 -2.85
CA ASP A 49 -29.75 -9.82 -3.03
C ASP A 49 -29.46 -8.64 -2.08
N PHE A 50 -29.21 -8.97 -0.82
CA PHE A 50 -28.85 -7.99 0.20
C PHE A 50 -27.42 -7.48 -0.01
N ARG A 51 -27.29 -6.25 -0.51
CA ARG A 51 -26.01 -5.57 -0.69
C ARG A 51 -25.80 -4.49 0.37
N VAL A 52 -24.96 -4.77 1.36
CA VAL A 52 -24.36 -3.74 2.22
C VAL A 52 -23.58 -2.75 1.34
N GLY A 53 -23.74 -1.45 1.61
CA GLY A 53 -23.24 -0.36 0.77
C GLY A 53 -21.72 -0.35 0.50
N ARG A 54 -21.30 0.50 -0.43
CA ARG A 54 -19.88 0.67 -0.82
C ARG A 54 -19.10 1.43 0.26
N LEU A 55 -17.79 1.21 0.29
CA LEU A 55 -16.89 2.04 1.09
C LEU A 55 -16.86 3.46 0.51
N LYS A 56 -16.90 4.46 1.40
CA LYS A 56 -16.69 5.86 1.00
C LYS A 56 -15.27 6.00 0.43
N HIS A 57 -15.11 6.71 -0.67
CA HIS A 57 -13.80 7.11 -1.18
C HIS A 57 -13.49 8.55 -0.75
N GLU A 58 -12.25 8.82 -0.38
CA GLU A 58 -11.73 10.14 -0.09
C GLU A 58 -10.51 10.37 -0.96
N ARG A 59 -10.44 11.53 -1.59
CA ARG A 59 -9.40 11.85 -2.56
C ARG A 59 -8.51 12.96 -2.03
N VAL A 60 -7.21 12.79 -2.21
CA VAL A 60 -6.19 13.76 -1.80
C VAL A 60 -5.28 14.07 -2.98
N LYS A 61 -4.80 15.32 -3.03
CA LYS A 61 -3.81 15.76 -4.01
C LYS A 61 -2.47 15.90 -3.32
N VAL A 62 -1.43 15.30 -3.88
CA VAL A 62 -0.08 15.27 -3.32
C VAL A 62 0.91 15.75 -4.37
N PRO A 63 1.77 16.75 -4.09
CA PRO A 63 2.81 17.13 -5.02
C PRO A 63 3.96 16.11 -5.02
N ARG A 64 4.66 15.99 -6.15
CA ARG A 64 5.93 15.28 -6.21
C ARG A 64 7.08 16.13 -5.66
N GLY A 65 8.23 15.50 -5.44
CA GLY A 65 9.50 16.15 -5.10
C GLY A 65 10.02 15.80 -3.71
N ASP A 66 11.05 16.52 -3.27
CA ASP A 66 11.86 16.17 -2.10
C ASP A 66 11.10 16.19 -0.76
N ARG A 67 9.92 16.82 -0.72
CA ARG A 67 9.04 16.88 0.46
C ARG A 67 7.96 15.80 0.48
N LEU A 68 8.09 14.77 -0.35
CA LEU A 68 7.06 13.73 -0.46
C LEU A 68 6.77 13.03 0.87
N LEU A 69 7.81 12.77 1.68
CA LEU A 69 7.64 12.16 2.99
C LEU A 69 6.81 13.03 3.95
N ASP A 70 7.08 14.34 4.00
CA ASP A 70 6.32 15.28 4.84
C ASP A 70 4.83 15.31 4.43
N TRP A 71 4.56 15.33 3.13
CA TRP A 71 3.21 15.22 2.60
C TRP A 71 2.56 13.89 2.96
N GLY A 72 3.29 12.79 2.85
CA GLY A 72 2.81 11.46 3.24
C GLY A 72 2.41 11.41 4.72
N LEU A 73 3.24 11.95 5.60
CA LEU A 73 2.93 12.04 7.04
C LEU A 73 1.68 12.88 7.30
N GLN A 74 1.51 14.01 6.62
CA GLN A 74 0.32 14.85 6.75
C GLN A 74 -0.95 14.12 6.27
N VAL A 75 -0.89 13.47 5.11
CA VAL A 75 -2.00 12.67 4.57
C VAL A 75 -2.40 11.58 5.57
N MET A 76 -1.42 10.85 6.11
CA MET A 76 -1.70 9.78 7.08
C MET A 76 -2.24 10.34 8.39
N ASN A 77 -1.75 11.48 8.88
CA ASN A 77 -2.27 12.12 10.10
C ASN A 77 -3.77 12.48 9.97
N VAL A 78 -4.21 12.92 8.78
CA VAL A 78 -5.60 13.34 8.54
C VAL A 78 -6.54 12.17 8.23
N HIS A 79 -6.06 11.14 7.50
CA HIS A 79 -6.91 10.12 6.90
C HIS A 79 -6.77 8.71 7.51
N SER A 80 -5.70 8.39 8.24
CA SER A 80 -5.43 7.01 8.71
C SER A 80 -6.51 6.44 9.64
N ASN A 81 -7.18 7.29 10.43
CA ASN A 81 -8.25 6.89 11.34
C ASN A 81 -9.63 6.73 10.65
N ARG A 82 -9.72 7.05 9.36
CA ARG A 82 -10.97 7.00 8.60
C ARG A 82 -11.15 5.64 7.96
N LYS A 83 -12.39 5.15 7.93
CA LYS A 83 -12.74 3.87 7.27
C LYS A 83 -12.87 3.99 5.74
N ALA A 84 -12.73 5.20 5.20
CA ALA A 84 -12.78 5.45 3.76
C ALA A 84 -11.60 4.79 3.03
N ILE A 85 -11.78 4.55 1.72
CA ILE A 85 -10.68 4.24 0.81
C ILE A 85 -10.04 5.56 0.42
N LEU A 86 -8.72 5.67 0.61
CA LEU A 86 -7.94 6.83 0.21
C LEU A 86 -7.50 6.66 -1.24
N GLU A 87 -7.82 7.63 -2.09
CA GLU A 87 -7.36 7.74 -3.46
C GLU A 87 -6.41 8.93 -3.59
N VAL A 88 -5.23 8.71 -4.17
CA VAL A 88 -4.23 9.75 -4.36
C VAL A 88 -4.22 10.19 -5.82
N GLU A 89 -4.05 11.50 -6.00
CA GLU A 89 -3.78 12.15 -7.27
C GLU A 89 -2.49 12.97 -7.11
N PHE A 90 -1.56 12.81 -8.05
CA PHE A 90 -0.40 13.68 -8.08
C PHE A 90 -0.76 15.02 -8.71
N VAL A 91 -0.28 16.11 -8.10
CA VAL A 91 -0.54 17.46 -8.60
C VAL A 91 0.05 17.59 -10.01
N ASP A 92 -0.71 18.23 -10.91
CA ASP A 92 -0.38 18.44 -12.32
C ASP A 92 -0.22 17.17 -13.18
N GLU A 93 -0.74 16.02 -12.72
CA GLU A 93 -0.72 14.77 -13.47
C GLU A 93 -2.10 14.25 -13.84
N GLU A 94 -2.22 13.73 -15.07
CA GLU A 94 -3.41 13.02 -15.53
C GLU A 94 -3.37 11.58 -15.02
N GLY A 95 -4.04 11.33 -13.90
CA GLY A 95 -4.12 9.98 -13.35
C GLY A 95 -4.95 9.95 -12.08
N THR A 96 -5.89 8.99 -11.99
CA THR A 96 -6.77 8.87 -10.83
C THR A 96 -7.01 7.40 -10.49
N GLY A 97 -7.25 7.11 -9.21
CA GLY A 97 -7.61 5.77 -8.76
C GLY A 97 -6.42 4.93 -8.30
N LEU A 98 -6.47 3.62 -8.55
CA LEU A 98 -5.59 2.65 -7.91
C LEU A 98 -4.10 2.81 -8.27
N GLY A 99 -3.78 3.09 -9.54
CA GLY A 99 -2.39 3.19 -10.02
C GLY A 99 -1.57 4.25 -9.26
N PRO A 100 -1.95 5.54 -9.34
CA PRO A 100 -1.27 6.61 -8.60
C PRO A 100 -1.30 6.41 -7.08
N THR A 101 -2.35 5.77 -6.55
CA THR A 101 -2.45 5.44 -5.12
C THR A 101 -1.41 4.40 -4.69
N LEU A 102 -1.22 3.34 -5.48
CA LEU A 102 -0.19 2.34 -5.23
C LEU A 102 1.21 2.93 -5.38
N GLU A 103 1.41 3.78 -6.39
CA GLU A 103 2.67 4.50 -6.58
C GLU A 103 3.00 5.39 -5.38
N PHE A 104 2.04 6.16 -4.88
CA PHE A 104 2.21 6.96 -3.68
C PHE A 104 2.68 6.11 -2.48
N TYR A 105 2.01 4.99 -2.20
CA TYR A 105 2.44 4.11 -1.10
C TYR A 105 3.84 3.53 -1.33
N ALA A 106 4.19 3.18 -2.56
CA ALA A 106 5.53 2.69 -2.88
C ALA A 106 6.60 3.77 -2.64
N LEU A 107 6.36 5.00 -3.07
CA LEU A 107 7.28 6.11 -2.87
C LEU A 107 7.44 6.47 -1.39
N ILE A 108 6.33 6.52 -0.62
CA ILE A 108 6.40 6.75 0.82
C ILE A 108 7.14 5.61 1.54
N ALA A 109 6.94 4.36 1.12
CA ALA A 109 7.69 3.23 1.67
C ALA A 109 9.20 3.36 1.39
N ALA A 110 9.59 3.81 0.20
CA ALA A 110 10.98 4.08 -0.14
C ALA A 110 11.57 5.24 0.70
N GLU A 111 10.83 6.34 0.85
CA GLU A 111 11.25 7.45 1.72
C GLU A 111 11.41 7.01 3.18
N LEU A 112 10.48 6.20 3.71
CA LEU A 112 10.58 5.65 5.06
C LEU A 112 11.78 4.70 5.23
N GLN A 113 12.28 4.07 4.16
CA GLN A 113 13.45 3.19 4.24
C GLN A 113 14.78 3.94 4.28
N ARG A 114 14.77 5.28 4.15
CA ARG A 114 16.00 6.07 4.22
C ARG A 114 16.69 5.93 5.58
N ARG A 115 18.01 5.79 5.54
CA ARG A 115 18.85 5.54 6.74
C ARG A 115 18.94 6.74 7.65
N ASP A 116 18.93 7.94 7.09
CA ASP A 116 19.05 9.20 7.83
C ASP A 116 17.85 9.48 8.75
N LEU A 117 16.74 8.75 8.57
CA LEU A 117 15.60 8.79 9.49
C LEU A 117 15.84 8.01 10.80
N ALA A 118 16.86 7.14 10.83
CA ALA A 118 17.23 6.33 12.00
C ALA A 118 16.06 5.50 12.60
N ILE A 119 15.12 5.05 11.75
CA ILE A 119 13.96 4.24 12.17
C ILE A 119 14.15 2.72 11.96
N TRP A 120 15.12 2.32 11.13
CA TRP A 120 15.40 0.91 10.84
C TRP A 120 16.79 0.51 11.32
N LEU A 121 16.93 -0.75 11.71
CA LEU A 121 18.25 -1.36 11.92
C LEU A 121 18.92 -1.54 10.57
N CYS A 122 20.12 -0.98 10.41
CA CYS A 122 20.93 -1.12 9.21
C CYS A 122 22.14 -2.00 9.53
N ASP A 123 22.22 -3.19 8.94
CA ASP A 123 23.33 -4.14 9.16
C ASP A 123 24.70 -3.56 8.73
N ASP A 124 24.69 -2.52 7.88
CA ASP A 124 25.90 -1.84 7.41
C ASP A 124 26.65 -1.09 8.52
N GLU A 125 25.98 -0.64 9.59
CA GLU A 125 26.65 -0.01 10.73
C GLU A 125 27.50 -1.02 11.51
N LEU A 126 27.06 -2.28 11.60
CA LEU A 126 27.83 -3.38 12.17
C LEU A 126 29.06 -3.73 11.31
N MET A 127 28.93 -3.64 9.98
CA MET A 127 30.03 -3.86 9.03
C MET A 127 31.05 -2.72 9.02
N THR A 128 30.60 -1.48 9.21
CA THR A 128 31.47 -0.29 9.21
C THR A 128 32.30 -0.22 10.50
N ALA A 129 31.72 -0.60 11.64
CA ALA A 129 32.45 -0.77 12.90
C ALA A 129 33.46 -1.95 12.86
N ALA A 130 33.21 -2.96 12.02
CA ALA A 130 34.10 -4.12 11.87
C ALA A 130 35.24 -3.90 10.85
N ASN A 131 35.11 -2.93 9.93
CA ASN A 131 36.03 -2.71 8.81
C ASN A 131 36.69 -1.31 8.85
N GLU A 132 37.18 -0.87 10.01
CA GLU A 132 38.03 0.32 10.15
C GLU A 132 39.43 0.13 9.51
N GLN A 133 39.50 -0.29 8.25
CA GLN A 133 40.69 -0.13 7.41
C GLN A 133 40.33 0.68 6.16
N PRO A 134 40.94 1.86 5.96
CA PRO A 134 40.65 2.70 4.81
C PRO A 134 41.22 2.06 3.54
N VAL A 135 40.36 1.69 2.59
CA VAL A 135 40.77 1.27 1.24
C VAL A 135 40.55 2.44 0.30
N ASP A 136 41.65 3.08 -0.10
CA ASP A 136 41.70 4.14 -1.11
C ASP A 136 41.31 3.57 -2.48
N LYS A 137 40.25 4.12 -3.09
CA LYS A 137 39.73 3.72 -4.42
C LYS A 137 39.58 4.87 -5.40
N GLY A 138 40.32 5.96 -5.25
CA GLY A 138 40.70 6.85 -6.37
C GLY A 138 39.65 7.50 -7.28
N GLU A 139 38.33 7.37 -7.07
CA GLU A 139 37.29 7.87 -8.01
C GLU A 139 36.20 8.77 -7.39
N GLY A 140 36.46 9.38 -6.24
CA GLY A 140 35.56 10.37 -5.64
C GLY A 140 34.48 9.78 -4.74
N MET A 141 34.09 10.56 -3.73
CA MET A 141 33.24 10.10 -2.62
C MET A 141 31.78 9.97 -3.07
N LYS A 142 31.30 8.73 -3.25
CA LYS A 142 29.85 8.43 -3.21
C LYS A 142 29.50 7.90 -1.82
N PRO A 143 28.38 8.32 -1.21
CA PRO A 143 28.00 7.88 0.12
C PRO A 143 27.72 6.37 0.15
N VAL A 144 28.03 5.75 1.29
CA VAL A 144 27.79 4.33 1.54
C VAL A 144 26.28 4.05 1.50
N GLY A 145 25.85 3.11 0.66
CA GLY A 145 24.43 2.70 0.53
C GLY A 145 23.76 3.01 -0.81
N TYR A 146 24.50 3.50 -1.82
CA TYR A 146 23.97 3.68 -3.17
C TYR A 146 24.13 2.38 -3.99
N TYR A 147 23.07 1.57 -4.10
CA TYR A 147 23.01 0.45 -5.04
C TYR A 147 21.81 0.65 -5.98
N ILE A 148 22.09 0.65 -7.29
CA ILE A 148 21.08 0.53 -8.35
C ILE A 148 20.63 -0.93 -8.42
#